data_AF-A0A832XT74-F1
#
_entry.id   AF-A0A832XT74-F1
#
_cell.length_a   1.000
_cell.length_b   1.000
_cell.length_c   1.000
_cell.angle_alpha   90.00
_cell.angle_beta   90.00
_cell.angle_gamma   90.00
#
_symmetry.space_group_name_H-M   'P 1'
#
loop_
_entity.id
_entity.type
_entity.pdbx_description
1 polymer ?
#
loop_
_entity_poly.entity_id
_entity_poly.type
_entity_poly.pdbx_seq_one_letter_code
_entity_poly.pdbx_strand_id
1 'polypeptide(L)'
;MSAPWLYNAEPNDTEVVLPKVGTRQSVSGENLRAIDAKSLGGSGDLIIRYAPKLESITGMSDIQDAGVSIRFEELINPEIKLDILVSDLIIPDNANQQHIRIRNHSSTTYLCSHELYLPVSKEGLVIHYPNPALKELRLYGSCKRLLIMGSVNLEKITLSGDGIIERIDLKNSPNLLEIDIRQRVNIASVEGCFNLKSIKGFGDDLRLDKRSRTSRLEIGGFWLKVPRWYGDRLVSMRIDHFEARVSMADLETCEDMGGIIIEELAPGITIDKLVRAIINNEILEFESWTSHCVSRFDEYIAMRILVALSMRGYNEPKILLARLTLSKLNREAPILPTESVNRNMELNYSAPYTIRPKQKKMHNFPEWYAPLNSVMPFCRLDLEIYLNTMYSDFWLDFNLKNKSSVPYNRTMVYGDPRTRQMMESVFACSTKERPEGRSKERLKSLVKDIYLDDYLANNPHCCEFLIHHLGRANIKTEDVLKTLLRNILRAEFEDWTKRALVAALIFKTNYSPARTAMMRLKFQGKIGLAESKMCQAIAIAGQRAFVPGKMENYGWPYLEEWVIRIN
;
A
#
# COMPACT_ATOMS: atom_id res chain seq x y z
N MET A 1 -4.70 54.64 -12.67
CA MET A 1 -5.35 53.34 -12.39
C MET A 1 -6.73 53.37 -13.00
N SER A 2 -6.97 52.62 -14.08
CA SER A 2 -8.30 52.46 -14.68
C SER A 2 -9.21 51.69 -13.73
N ALA A 3 -10.45 52.15 -13.54
CA ALA A 3 -11.44 51.46 -12.72
C ALA A 3 -11.68 50.03 -13.26
N PRO A 4 -11.87 49.02 -12.39
CA PRO A 4 -12.19 47.67 -12.82
C PRO A 4 -13.49 47.70 -13.63
N TRP A 5 -13.46 47.13 -14.84
CA TRP A 5 -14.65 47.01 -15.67
C TRP A 5 -15.53 45.91 -15.07
N LEU A 6 -16.71 46.27 -14.55
CA LEU A 6 -17.68 45.34 -13.98
C LEU A 6 -18.79 45.11 -15.00
N TYR A 7 -18.94 43.86 -15.45
CA TYR A 7 -20.08 43.41 -16.22
C TYR A 7 -21.08 42.73 -15.30
N ASN A 8 -22.26 43.35 -15.16
CA ASN A 8 -23.40 42.77 -14.46
C ASN A 8 -24.36 42.23 -15.52
N ALA A 9 -24.43 40.91 -15.64
CA ALA A 9 -25.34 40.23 -16.55
C ALA A 9 -26.80 40.46 -16.11
N GLU A 10 -27.67 40.78 -17.05
CA GLU A 10 -29.10 40.91 -16.80
C GLU A 10 -29.71 39.53 -16.48
N PRO A 11 -30.91 39.46 -15.84
CA PRO A 11 -31.55 38.18 -15.52
C PRO A 11 -31.75 37.24 -16.72
N ASN A 12 -31.80 37.76 -17.95
CA ASN A 12 -31.95 36.95 -19.16
C ASN A 12 -30.63 36.55 -19.81
N ASP A 13 -29.50 37.09 -19.34
CA ASP A 13 -28.18 36.81 -19.89
C ASP A 13 -27.69 35.46 -19.37
N THR A 14 -27.75 34.45 -20.23
CA THR A 14 -27.23 33.10 -19.93
C THR A 14 -25.78 32.92 -20.37
N GLU A 15 -25.27 33.81 -21.23
CA GLU A 15 -23.91 33.74 -21.78
C GLU A 15 -23.33 35.15 -21.92
N VAL A 16 -22.03 35.30 -21.62
CA VAL A 16 -21.31 36.56 -21.77
C VAL A 16 -20.09 36.34 -22.66
N VAL A 17 -20.00 37.13 -23.71
CA VAL A 17 -18.85 37.16 -24.61
C VAL A 17 -17.95 38.33 -24.24
N LEU A 18 -16.73 38.03 -23.78
CA LEU A 18 -15.69 39.01 -23.46
C LEU A 18 -14.72 39.10 -24.65
N PRO A 19 -14.81 40.15 -25.50
CA PRO A 19 -14.00 40.25 -26.71
C PRO A 19 -12.50 40.42 -26.43
N LYS A 20 -12.14 41.00 -25.29
CA LYS A 20 -10.76 41.09 -24.80
C LYS A 20 -10.76 41.22 -23.28
N VAL A 21 -10.04 40.34 -22.58
CA VAL A 21 -9.86 40.47 -21.13
C VAL A 21 -8.72 41.46 -20.86
N GLY A 22 -9.07 42.65 -20.37
CA GLY A 22 -8.10 43.69 -19.96
C GLY A 22 -7.40 43.37 -18.64
N THR A 23 -6.63 44.33 -18.10
CA THR A 23 -5.85 44.15 -16.85
C THR A 23 -6.68 43.68 -15.65
N ARG A 24 -7.96 44.07 -15.55
CA ARG A 24 -8.88 43.56 -14.51
C ARG A 24 -10.35 43.71 -14.93
N GLN A 25 -11.04 42.59 -15.10
CA GLN A 25 -12.47 42.52 -15.41
C GLN A 25 -13.21 41.75 -14.33
N SER A 26 -14.43 42.17 -14.01
CA SER A 26 -15.29 41.49 -13.04
C SER A 26 -16.61 41.13 -13.70
N VAL A 27 -17.12 39.92 -13.43
CA VAL A 27 -18.38 39.40 -13.97
C VAL A 27 -19.28 38.95 -12.81
N SER A 28 -20.56 39.29 -12.90
CA SER A 28 -21.60 38.87 -11.96
C SER A 28 -22.91 38.61 -12.72
N GLY A 29 -23.64 37.54 -12.38
CA GLY A 29 -24.92 37.21 -13.01
C GLY A 29 -25.57 35.96 -12.40
N GLU A 30 -26.82 36.07 -11.94
CA GLU A 30 -27.53 34.96 -11.29
C GLU A 30 -27.83 33.79 -12.25
N ASN A 31 -28.16 34.11 -13.51
CA ASN A 31 -28.53 33.14 -14.54
C ASN A 31 -27.42 32.83 -15.54
N LEU A 32 -26.23 33.38 -15.31
CA LEU A 32 -25.08 33.20 -16.18
C LEU A 32 -24.60 31.75 -16.15
N ARG A 33 -24.56 31.10 -17.33
CA ARG A 33 -24.11 29.72 -17.53
C ARG A 33 -22.78 29.59 -18.26
N ALA A 34 -22.44 30.53 -19.13
CA ALA A 34 -21.21 30.46 -19.91
C ALA A 34 -20.49 31.82 -20.01
N ILE A 35 -19.16 31.80 -20.00
CA ILE A 35 -18.31 32.96 -20.29
C ILE A 35 -17.37 32.59 -21.45
N ASP A 36 -17.51 33.27 -22.59
CA ASP A 36 -16.62 33.13 -23.74
C ASP A 36 -15.62 34.29 -23.81
N ALA A 37 -14.39 34.05 -23.35
CA ALA A 37 -13.29 34.99 -23.40
C ALA A 37 -12.49 34.82 -24.72
N LYS A 38 -12.95 35.49 -25.78
CA LYS A 38 -12.43 35.33 -27.15
C LYS A 38 -10.95 35.66 -27.32
N SER A 39 -10.42 36.61 -26.55
CA SER A 39 -8.98 36.97 -26.56
C SER A 39 -8.49 37.24 -25.15
N LEU A 40 -7.62 36.35 -24.67
CA LEU A 40 -6.84 36.49 -23.45
C LEU A 40 -5.42 36.95 -23.78
N GLY A 41 -5.23 38.24 -24.09
CA GLY A 41 -3.92 38.82 -24.38
C GLY A 41 -3.39 39.67 -23.22
N GLY A 42 -2.24 39.29 -22.64
CA GLY A 42 -1.55 40.04 -21.56
C GLY A 42 -1.87 39.55 -20.14
N SER A 43 -1.36 40.26 -19.12
CA SER A 43 -1.54 39.94 -17.69
C SER A 43 -2.91 40.36 -17.14
N GLY A 44 -3.98 39.80 -17.70
CA GLY A 44 -5.37 40.12 -17.33
C GLY A 44 -5.93 39.29 -16.17
N ASP A 45 -6.67 39.93 -15.26
CA ASP A 45 -7.40 39.25 -14.17
C ASP A 45 -8.91 39.20 -14.47
N LEU A 46 -9.48 38.01 -14.65
CA LEU A 46 -10.93 37.77 -14.70
C LEU A 46 -11.44 37.41 -13.31
N ILE A 47 -12.32 38.22 -12.75
CA ILE A 47 -12.88 38.04 -11.41
C ILE A 47 -14.37 37.69 -11.51
N ILE A 48 -14.73 36.49 -11.09
CA ILE A 48 -16.11 36.02 -11.05
C ILE A 48 -16.62 36.28 -9.63
N ARG A 49 -17.48 37.30 -9.50
CA ARG A 49 -17.99 37.73 -8.20
C ARG A 49 -19.12 36.83 -7.72
N TYR A 50 -20.12 36.64 -8.58
CA TYR A 50 -21.30 35.84 -8.28
C TYR A 50 -21.87 35.26 -9.58
N ALA A 51 -21.79 33.93 -9.73
CA ALA A 51 -22.35 33.23 -10.89
C ALA A 51 -22.75 31.79 -10.49
N PRO A 52 -23.87 31.61 -9.77
CA PRO A 52 -24.22 30.34 -9.15
C PRO A 52 -24.61 29.23 -10.15
N LYS A 53 -24.93 29.61 -11.39
CA LYS A 53 -25.29 28.67 -12.48
C LYS A 53 -24.20 28.54 -13.54
N LEU A 54 -22.98 29.03 -13.28
CA LEU A 54 -21.90 29.05 -14.27
C LEU A 54 -21.39 27.63 -14.54
N GLU A 55 -21.61 27.12 -15.75
CA GLU A 55 -21.25 25.76 -16.17
C GLU A 55 -19.92 25.74 -16.94
N SER A 56 -19.58 26.80 -17.68
CA SER A 56 -18.37 26.82 -18.50
C SER A 56 -17.70 28.19 -18.66
N ILE A 57 -16.37 28.14 -18.85
CA ILE A 57 -15.57 29.28 -19.30
C ILE A 57 -14.71 28.79 -20.46
N THR A 58 -14.85 29.40 -21.62
CA THR A 58 -14.08 29.07 -22.83
C THR A 58 -13.23 30.26 -23.27
N GLY A 59 -12.12 30.01 -23.95
CA GLY A 59 -11.37 31.09 -24.58
C GLY A 59 -10.15 30.64 -25.35
N MET A 60 -9.68 31.49 -26.26
CA MET A 60 -8.43 31.28 -26.98
C MET A 60 -7.31 32.11 -26.31
N SER A 61 -6.31 31.40 -25.79
CA SER A 61 -5.05 31.99 -25.36
C SER A 61 -4.04 31.79 -26.48
N ASP A 62 -3.41 32.86 -26.95
CA ASP A 62 -2.19 32.72 -27.73
C ASP A 62 -1.14 32.07 -26.83
N ILE A 63 -0.55 30.96 -27.29
CA ILE A 63 0.22 29.98 -26.51
C ILE A 63 1.47 30.59 -25.83
N GLN A 64 1.83 31.83 -26.17
CA GLN A 64 3.10 32.46 -25.75
C GLN A 64 2.98 33.46 -24.59
N ASP A 65 1.77 33.96 -24.24
CA ASP A 65 1.58 35.01 -23.20
C ASP A 65 0.52 34.62 -22.16
N ALA A 66 0.70 33.45 -21.51
CA ALA A 66 -0.17 32.99 -20.43
C ALA A 66 0.05 33.80 -19.14
N GLY A 67 -0.43 35.04 -19.11
CA GLY A 67 -0.46 35.93 -17.93
C GLY A 67 -1.84 36.07 -17.29
N VAL A 68 -2.84 35.33 -17.77
CA VAL A 68 -4.23 35.50 -17.33
C VAL A 68 -4.51 34.78 -16.03
N SER A 69 -5.13 35.47 -15.07
CA SER A 69 -5.65 34.87 -13.85
C SER A 69 -7.17 34.82 -13.85
N ILE A 70 -7.74 33.69 -13.40
CA ILE A 70 -9.17 33.59 -13.09
C ILE A 70 -9.31 33.54 -11.58
N ARG A 71 -10.14 34.41 -11.02
CA ARG A 71 -10.44 34.47 -9.59
C ARG A 71 -11.92 34.31 -9.36
N PHE A 72 -12.29 33.36 -8.53
CA PHE A 72 -13.63 33.26 -7.96
C PHE A 72 -13.65 34.02 -6.62
N GLU A 73 -14.60 34.92 -6.41
CA GLU A 73 -14.90 35.47 -5.08
C GLU A 73 -15.83 34.52 -4.33
N GLU A 74 -16.82 33.97 -5.03
CA GLU A 74 -17.70 32.90 -4.56
C GLU A 74 -17.75 31.77 -5.59
N LEU A 75 -17.68 30.52 -5.11
CA LEU A 75 -17.80 29.32 -5.94
C LEU A 75 -18.98 28.49 -5.44
N ILE A 76 -20.13 28.65 -6.09
CA ILE A 76 -21.41 28.06 -5.68
C ILE A 76 -21.79 26.87 -6.56
N ASN A 77 -21.41 26.88 -7.85
CA ASN A 77 -21.78 25.81 -8.77
C ASN A 77 -20.89 24.57 -8.58
N PRO A 78 -21.46 23.38 -8.29
CA PRO A 78 -20.71 22.16 -8.09
C PRO A 78 -19.85 21.69 -9.25
N GLU A 79 -20.10 22.13 -10.49
CA GLU A 79 -19.35 21.69 -11.68
C GLU A 79 -19.10 22.85 -12.65
N ILE A 80 -17.82 23.16 -12.92
CA ILE A 80 -17.43 24.17 -13.91
C ILE A 80 -16.34 23.62 -14.84
N LYS A 81 -16.59 23.68 -16.15
CA LYS A 81 -15.60 23.36 -17.18
C LYS A 81 -14.84 24.61 -17.61
N LEU A 82 -13.54 24.64 -17.40
CA LEU A 82 -12.64 25.70 -17.88
C LEU A 82 -11.88 25.17 -19.11
N ASP A 83 -12.27 25.62 -20.29
CA ASP A 83 -11.63 25.32 -21.56
C ASP A 83 -10.77 26.50 -22.02
N ILE A 84 -9.79 26.84 -21.18
CA ILE A 84 -8.99 28.05 -21.32
C ILE A 84 -7.64 27.88 -20.58
N LEU A 85 -6.56 28.38 -21.19
CA LEU A 85 -5.23 28.35 -20.56
C LEU A 85 -5.13 29.48 -19.53
N VAL A 86 -4.79 29.13 -18.29
CA VAL A 86 -4.68 30.10 -17.19
C VAL A 86 -3.32 30.01 -16.50
N SER A 87 -2.74 31.19 -16.27
CA SER A 87 -1.51 31.34 -15.50
C SER A 87 -1.74 31.12 -14.02
N ASP A 88 -2.91 31.54 -13.53
CA ASP A 88 -3.30 31.50 -12.15
C ASP A 88 -4.81 31.25 -12.04
N LEU A 89 -5.19 30.21 -11.33
CA LEU A 89 -6.57 29.96 -10.93
C LEU A 89 -6.68 30.15 -9.42
N ILE A 90 -7.50 31.11 -9.01
CA ILE A 90 -7.66 31.56 -7.63
C ILE A 90 -9.07 31.18 -7.17
N ILE A 91 -9.17 30.20 -6.29
CA ILE A 91 -10.44 29.65 -5.78
C ILE A 91 -10.58 30.04 -4.31
N PRO A 92 -11.75 30.49 -3.84
CA PRO A 92 -11.96 30.80 -2.44
C PRO A 92 -11.96 29.51 -1.61
N ASP A 93 -11.19 29.50 -0.53
CA ASP A 93 -11.24 28.48 0.52
C ASP A 93 -12.16 29.00 1.63
N ASN A 94 -13.45 28.72 1.47
CA ASN A 94 -14.47 29.12 2.44
C ASN A 94 -14.23 28.51 3.84
N ALA A 95 -13.48 27.40 3.95
CA ALA A 95 -13.19 26.77 5.22
C ALA A 95 -12.07 27.47 5.99
N ASN A 96 -11.04 27.97 5.29
CA ASN A 96 -9.87 28.60 5.91
C ASN A 96 -9.77 30.13 5.72
N GLN A 97 -10.77 30.77 5.10
CA GLN A 97 -10.75 32.20 4.75
C GLN A 97 -9.50 32.59 3.95
N GLN A 98 -9.06 31.71 3.04
CA GLN A 98 -7.89 31.92 2.20
C GLN A 98 -8.28 31.77 0.72
N HIS A 99 -7.34 32.09 -0.18
CA HIS A 99 -7.47 31.77 -1.59
C HIS A 99 -6.47 30.70 -1.97
N ILE A 100 -6.93 29.67 -2.67
CA ILE A 100 -6.08 28.65 -3.25
C ILE A 100 -5.65 29.12 -4.64
N ARG A 101 -4.34 29.28 -4.84
CA ARG A 101 -3.75 29.69 -6.11
C ARG A 101 -3.08 28.52 -6.80
N ILE A 102 -3.56 28.19 -7.99
CA ILE A 102 -3.03 27.11 -8.85
C ILE A 102 -2.35 27.78 -10.04
N ARG A 103 -1.05 27.51 -10.23
CA ARG A 103 -0.24 28.18 -11.26
C ARG A 103 0.03 27.31 -12.48
N ASN A 104 0.20 27.95 -13.64
CA ASN A 104 0.72 27.38 -14.89
C ASN A 104 0.01 26.10 -15.31
N HIS A 105 -1.31 26.16 -15.47
CA HIS A 105 -2.07 25.00 -15.92
C HIS A 105 -2.34 25.06 -17.42
N SER A 106 -1.87 24.06 -18.15
CA SER A 106 -1.83 24.05 -19.62
C SER A 106 -2.91 23.19 -20.28
N SER A 107 -3.97 22.81 -19.56
CA SER A 107 -5.05 21.99 -20.12
C SER A 107 -6.44 22.28 -19.53
N THR A 108 -7.47 21.76 -20.19
CA THR A 108 -8.88 21.86 -19.76
C THR A 108 -9.01 21.47 -18.29
N THR A 109 -9.62 22.34 -17.49
CA THR A 109 -9.72 22.18 -16.04
C THR A 109 -11.18 21.99 -15.64
N TYR A 110 -11.46 21.00 -14.80
CA TYR A 110 -12.80 20.73 -14.27
C TYR A 110 -12.82 21.05 -12.77
N LEU A 111 -13.66 21.98 -12.35
CA LEU A 111 -13.90 22.30 -10.93
C LEU A 111 -15.09 21.49 -10.43
N CYS A 112 -14.92 20.72 -9.36
CA CYS A 112 -15.96 19.82 -8.83
C CYS A 112 -16.09 19.85 -7.30
N SER A 113 -17.31 19.71 -6.75
CA SER A 113 -17.56 19.71 -5.28
C SER A 113 -18.36 18.51 -4.72
N HIS A 114 -18.66 17.49 -5.52
CA HIS A 114 -19.43 16.30 -5.10
C HIS A 114 -18.76 15.00 -5.58
N GLU A 115 -19.30 13.85 -5.16
CA GLU A 115 -18.91 12.54 -5.71
C GLU A 115 -19.02 12.58 -7.24
N LEU A 116 -17.96 12.16 -7.93
CA LEU A 116 -17.81 12.43 -9.35
C LEU A 116 -17.53 11.15 -10.14
N TYR A 117 -18.20 11.04 -11.29
CA TYR A 117 -17.64 10.35 -12.44
C TYR A 117 -16.61 11.31 -13.06
N LEU A 118 -15.31 11.02 -12.87
CA LEU A 118 -14.24 11.75 -13.54
C LEU A 118 -14.55 11.77 -15.04
N PRO A 119 -14.71 12.97 -15.65
CA PRO A 119 -14.95 13.05 -17.07
C PRO A 119 -13.80 12.36 -17.78
N VAL A 120 -14.10 11.50 -18.76
CA VAL A 120 -13.09 10.83 -19.61
C VAL A 120 -12.37 11.90 -20.41
N SER A 121 -11.38 12.54 -19.78
CA SER A 121 -10.61 13.61 -20.35
C SER A 121 -9.19 13.10 -20.52
N LYS A 122 -8.80 12.91 -21.79
CA LYS A 122 -7.46 12.47 -22.16
C LYS A 122 -6.36 13.46 -21.76
N GLU A 123 -6.70 14.69 -21.34
CA GLU A 123 -5.72 15.76 -21.09
C GLU A 123 -5.99 16.68 -19.89
N GLY A 124 -7.16 16.58 -19.23
CA GLY A 124 -7.60 17.58 -18.26
C GLY A 124 -7.08 17.41 -16.82
N LEU A 125 -7.08 18.52 -16.08
CA LEU A 125 -6.93 18.56 -14.62
C LEU A 125 -8.30 18.61 -13.97
N VAL A 126 -8.55 17.68 -13.05
CA VAL A 126 -9.73 17.76 -12.18
C VAL A 126 -9.30 18.37 -10.86
N ILE A 127 -9.99 19.43 -10.43
CA ILE A 127 -9.80 20.09 -9.15
C ILE A 127 -11.05 19.82 -8.32
N HIS A 128 -10.91 18.99 -7.29
CA HIS A 128 -11.96 18.84 -6.29
C HIS A 128 -11.76 19.91 -5.19
N TYR A 129 -12.78 20.72 -4.92
CA TYR A 129 -12.75 21.84 -3.97
C TYR A 129 -13.76 21.63 -2.81
N PRO A 130 -13.64 22.37 -1.69
CA PRO A 130 -14.18 21.93 -0.41
C PRO A 130 -15.71 22.02 -0.34
N ASN A 131 -16.35 20.86 -0.32
CA ASN A 131 -17.70 20.70 0.25
C ASN A 131 -17.55 20.38 1.75
N PRO A 132 -17.95 21.29 2.67
CA PRO A 132 -17.82 21.05 4.11
C PRO A 132 -18.70 19.90 4.60
N ALA A 133 -19.71 19.46 3.86
CA ALA A 133 -20.55 18.32 4.25
C ALA A 133 -19.94 16.96 3.89
N LEU A 134 -18.91 16.91 3.03
CA LEU A 134 -18.42 15.66 2.46
C LEU A 134 -17.37 14.98 3.37
N LYS A 135 -17.69 13.77 3.85
CA LYS A 135 -16.78 12.92 4.63
C LYS A 135 -16.03 11.89 3.80
N GLU A 136 -16.64 11.39 2.75
CA GLU A 136 -16.05 10.41 1.84
C GLU A 136 -16.13 10.96 0.42
N LEU A 137 -15.00 10.94 -0.29
CA LEU A 137 -14.91 11.31 -1.70
C LEU A 137 -14.66 10.06 -2.53
N ARG A 138 -15.60 9.75 -3.43
CA ARG A 138 -15.48 8.67 -4.40
C ARG A 138 -15.36 9.27 -5.80
N LEU A 139 -14.29 8.89 -6.50
CA LEU A 139 -13.98 9.34 -7.84
C LEU A 139 -13.85 8.12 -8.75
N TYR A 140 -14.62 8.09 -9.84
CA TYR A 140 -14.57 7.01 -10.82
C TYR A 140 -14.29 7.55 -12.23
N GLY A 141 -13.21 7.13 -12.89
CA GLY A 141 -12.97 7.40 -14.32
C GLY A 141 -11.51 7.58 -14.71
N SER A 142 -11.26 8.36 -15.76
CA SER A 142 -9.94 8.50 -16.37
C SER A 142 -9.52 9.96 -16.46
N CYS A 143 -8.42 10.33 -15.82
CA CYS A 143 -7.82 11.65 -15.93
C CYS A 143 -6.28 11.56 -15.91
N LYS A 144 -5.59 12.47 -16.59
CA LYS A 144 -4.13 12.55 -16.51
C LYS A 144 -3.65 13.18 -15.20
N ARG A 145 -4.35 14.22 -14.73
CA ARG A 145 -3.96 14.96 -13.53
C ARG A 145 -5.16 15.22 -12.62
N LEU A 146 -4.97 15.00 -11.33
CA LEU A 146 -5.99 15.17 -10.31
C LEU A 146 -5.42 15.97 -9.14
N LEU A 147 -6.04 17.11 -8.84
CA LEU A 147 -5.75 17.92 -7.66
C LEU A 147 -6.95 17.83 -6.71
N ILE A 148 -6.76 17.20 -5.57
CA ILE A 148 -7.78 17.15 -4.52
C ILE A 148 -7.38 18.15 -3.45
N MET A 149 -8.21 19.18 -3.28
CA MET A 149 -8.05 20.17 -2.23
C MET A 149 -9.03 19.88 -1.12
N GLY A 150 -8.50 19.65 0.07
CA GLY A 150 -9.21 19.11 1.20
C GLY A 150 -10.21 20.04 1.84
N SER A 151 -11.40 19.50 2.12
CA SER A 151 -12.28 19.99 3.17
C SER A 151 -11.77 19.51 4.53
N VAL A 152 -11.94 20.32 5.58
CA VAL A 152 -11.63 19.94 6.97
C VAL A 152 -12.39 18.67 7.38
N ASN A 153 -13.52 18.35 6.75
CA ASN A 153 -14.35 17.21 7.13
C ASN A 153 -14.10 15.93 6.31
N LEU A 154 -13.21 15.98 5.32
CA LEU A 154 -12.93 14.83 4.47
C LEU A 154 -12.10 13.78 5.23
N GLU A 155 -12.65 12.60 5.43
CA GLU A 155 -12.06 11.49 6.20
C GLU A 155 -11.49 10.40 5.27
N LYS A 156 -12.09 10.19 4.08
CA LYS A 156 -11.71 9.09 3.17
C LYS A 156 -11.78 9.49 1.69
N ILE A 157 -10.82 9.02 0.90
CA ILE A 157 -10.79 9.16 -0.56
C ILE A 157 -10.68 7.79 -1.21
N THR A 158 -11.55 7.51 -2.17
CA THR A 158 -11.49 6.31 -3.03
C THR A 158 -11.45 6.76 -4.49
N LEU A 159 -10.44 6.30 -5.22
CA LEU A 159 -10.23 6.60 -6.63
C LEU A 159 -10.17 5.30 -7.41
N SER A 160 -10.98 5.17 -8.46
CA SER A 160 -11.01 4.02 -9.34
C SER A 160 -11.24 4.43 -10.80
N GLY A 161 -10.89 3.57 -11.75
CA GLY A 161 -11.22 3.77 -13.15
C GLY A 161 -10.20 3.19 -14.12
N ASP A 162 -10.42 3.49 -15.41
CA ASP A 162 -9.67 2.93 -16.52
C ASP A 162 -8.64 3.96 -17.03
N GLY A 163 -7.34 3.66 -16.91
CA GLY A 163 -6.25 4.46 -17.49
C GLY A 163 -5.15 4.81 -16.50
N ILE A 164 -4.09 5.46 -16.96
CA ILE A 164 -2.96 5.87 -16.12
C ILE A 164 -3.14 7.32 -15.70
N ILE A 165 -3.10 7.59 -14.39
CA ILE A 165 -3.04 8.94 -13.86
C ILE A 165 -1.57 9.35 -13.77
N GLU A 166 -1.14 10.36 -14.51
CA GLU A 166 0.23 10.85 -14.45
C GLU A 166 0.55 11.45 -13.08
N ARG A 167 -0.40 12.19 -12.50
CA ARG A 167 -0.18 12.88 -11.23
C ARG A 167 -1.44 13.08 -10.40
N ILE A 168 -1.36 12.76 -9.12
CA ILE A 168 -2.34 13.12 -8.10
C ILE A 168 -1.65 14.02 -7.07
N ASP A 169 -2.21 15.19 -6.83
CA ASP A 169 -1.81 16.08 -5.75
C ASP A 169 -2.97 16.19 -4.75
N LEU A 170 -2.75 15.77 -3.51
CA LEU A 170 -3.69 15.91 -2.40
C LEU A 170 -3.16 16.98 -1.45
N LYS A 171 -3.95 18.02 -1.20
CA LYS A 171 -3.50 19.17 -0.40
C LYS A 171 -4.49 19.54 0.69
N ASN A 172 -3.97 19.84 1.88
CA ASN A 172 -4.67 20.51 2.98
C ASN A 172 -5.95 19.79 3.47
N SER A 173 -5.91 18.45 3.56
CA SER A 173 -6.99 17.65 4.17
C SER A 173 -6.57 17.16 5.58
N PRO A 174 -6.62 17.99 6.63
CA PRO A 174 -6.03 17.66 7.92
C PRO A 174 -6.70 16.44 8.59
N ASN A 175 -7.99 16.20 8.36
CA ASN A 175 -8.73 15.07 8.94
C ASN A 175 -8.79 13.84 8.04
N LEU A 176 -8.12 13.87 6.88
CA LEU A 176 -8.05 12.72 5.99
C LEU A 176 -7.36 11.56 6.70
N LEU A 177 -8.07 10.43 6.82
CA LEU A 177 -7.60 9.22 7.48
C LEU A 177 -7.13 8.18 6.46
N GLU A 178 -7.83 8.06 5.34
CA GLU A 178 -7.62 6.96 4.38
C GLU A 178 -7.65 7.42 2.93
N ILE A 179 -6.70 6.91 2.14
CA ILE A 179 -6.66 7.06 0.67
C ILE A 179 -6.61 5.66 0.05
N ASP A 180 -7.53 5.34 -0.85
CA ASP A 180 -7.57 4.09 -1.63
C ASP A 180 -7.55 4.41 -3.13
N ILE A 181 -6.43 4.13 -3.79
CA ILE A 181 -6.21 4.34 -5.22
C ILE A 181 -6.21 2.97 -5.92
N ARG A 182 -7.23 2.72 -6.73
CA ARG A 182 -7.48 1.49 -7.49
C ARG A 182 -7.19 1.67 -8.98
N GLN A 183 -6.12 2.40 -9.27
CA GLN A 183 -5.70 2.76 -10.62
C GLN A 183 -4.20 3.02 -10.65
N ARG A 184 -3.53 2.80 -11.79
CA ARG A 184 -2.10 3.13 -11.94
C ARG A 184 -1.89 4.63 -11.85
N VAL A 185 -0.99 5.05 -10.96
CA VAL A 185 -0.59 6.46 -10.80
C VAL A 185 0.91 6.58 -10.99
N ASN A 186 1.42 7.52 -11.79
CA ASN A 186 2.88 7.71 -11.85
C ASN A 186 3.38 8.45 -10.61
N ILE A 187 2.75 9.58 -10.26
CA ILE A 187 3.16 10.39 -9.10
C ILE A 187 1.95 10.67 -8.20
N ALA A 188 2.00 10.27 -6.94
CA ALA A 188 1.06 10.69 -5.91
C ALA A 188 1.77 11.62 -4.91
N SER A 189 1.24 12.80 -4.65
CA SER A 189 1.81 13.77 -3.71
C SER A 189 0.77 14.14 -2.67
N VAL A 190 1.08 13.96 -1.39
CA VAL A 190 0.18 14.30 -0.27
C VAL A 190 0.84 15.33 0.63
N GLU A 191 0.22 16.50 0.70
CA GLU A 191 0.68 17.68 1.43
C GLU A 191 -0.39 18.15 2.43
N GLY A 192 0.01 18.43 3.68
CA GLY A 192 -0.90 18.97 4.69
C GLY A 192 -1.95 17.98 5.27
N CYS A 193 -1.84 16.68 4.97
CA CYS A 193 -2.75 15.63 5.47
C CYS A 193 -2.19 14.91 6.70
N PHE A 194 -2.08 15.62 7.83
CA PHE A 194 -1.31 15.16 8.99
C PHE A 194 -1.93 14.04 9.84
N ASN A 195 -3.21 13.71 9.61
CA ASN A 195 -3.89 12.60 10.29
C ASN A 195 -4.01 11.34 9.40
N LEU A 196 -3.37 11.33 8.24
CA LEU A 196 -3.41 10.18 7.32
C LEU A 196 -2.87 8.92 8.02
N LYS A 197 -3.73 7.91 8.11
CA LYS A 197 -3.44 6.60 8.72
C LYS A 197 -3.10 5.54 7.67
N SER A 198 -3.64 5.68 6.46
CA SER A 198 -3.48 4.70 5.39
C SER A 198 -3.50 5.34 4.01
N ILE A 199 -2.55 4.92 3.17
CA ILE A 199 -2.60 5.11 1.71
C ILE A 199 -2.45 3.76 1.03
N LYS A 200 -3.36 3.43 0.13
CA LYS A 200 -3.34 2.23 -0.70
C LYS A 200 -3.25 2.66 -2.16
N GLY A 201 -2.41 1.97 -2.92
CA GLY A 201 -2.29 2.16 -4.36
C GLY A 201 -0.96 1.65 -4.88
N PHE A 202 -0.68 1.93 -6.15
CA PHE A 202 0.59 1.60 -6.75
C PHE A 202 0.98 2.64 -7.79
N GLY A 203 2.29 2.87 -7.89
CA GLY A 203 2.81 3.87 -8.79
C GLY A 203 4.32 4.02 -8.77
N ASP A 204 4.82 4.99 -9.51
CA ASP A 204 6.27 5.18 -9.67
C ASP A 204 6.86 5.95 -8.47
N ASP A 205 6.11 6.90 -7.92
CA ASP A 205 6.55 7.80 -6.85
C ASP A 205 5.39 8.27 -5.96
N LEU A 206 5.51 8.07 -4.65
CA LEU A 206 4.64 8.62 -3.62
C LEU A 206 5.43 9.60 -2.75
N ARG A 207 5.00 10.86 -2.76
CA ARG A 207 5.60 11.96 -2.01
C ARG A 207 4.72 12.37 -0.85
N LEU A 208 5.30 12.45 0.33
CA LEU A 208 4.58 12.70 1.57
C LEU A 208 5.32 13.76 2.39
N ASP A 209 4.63 14.85 2.71
CA ASP A 209 5.17 15.88 3.58
C ASP A 209 5.09 15.47 5.06
N LYS A 210 6.17 15.65 5.81
CA LYS A 210 6.14 15.51 7.27
C LYS A 210 5.50 16.74 7.93
N ARG A 211 5.08 16.58 9.20
CA ARG A 211 4.64 17.69 10.06
C ARG A 211 5.70 18.80 10.20
N SER A 212 6.99 18.49 10.02
CA SER A 212 8.06 19.49 9.91
C SER A 212 8.34 19.85 8.44
N ARG A 213 8.41 21.16 8.14
CA ARG A 213 8.62 21.73 6.79
C ARG A 213 9.92 21.32 6.08
N THR A 214 10.79 20.52 6.72
CA THR A 214 12.17 20.28 6.27
C THR A 214 12.47 18.86 5.80
N SER A 215 11.49 17.94 5.74
CA SER A 215 11.73 16.59 5.21
C SER A 215 10.53 16.04 4.45
N ARG A 216 10.75 15.71 3.18
CA ARG A 216 9.84 14.95 2.31
C ARG A 216 10.25 13.49 2.29
N LEU A 217 9.29 12.59 2.27
CA LEU A 217 9.53 11.19 1.98
C LEU A 217 9.06 10.86 0.57
N GLU A 218 9.89 10.12 -0.17
CA GLU A 218 9.58 9.60 -1.50
C GLU A 218 9.62 8.07 -1.44
N ILE A 219 8.55 7.42 -1.93
CA ILE A 219 8.39 5.96 -1.95
C ILE A 219 8.01 5.52 -3.37
N GLY A 220 8.86 4.74 -4.02
CA GLY A 220 8.49 4.08 -5.27
C GLY A 220 7.72 2.77 -5.05
N GLY A 221 6.87 2.41 -6.02
CA GLY A 221 6.25 1.08 -6.12
C GLY A 221 4.85 0.96 -5.50
N PHE A 222 4.57 -0.20 -4.91
CA PHE A 222 3.28 -0.46 -4.26
C PHE A 222 3.21 0.20 -2.89
N TRP A 223 2.20 1.04 -2.69
CA TRP A 223 1.96 1.73 -1.44
C TRP A 223 0.87 0.99 -0.70
N LEU A 224 1.25 0.00 0.11
CA LEU A 224 0.30 -0.78 0.90
C LEU A 224 0.29 -0.28 2.34
N LYS A 225 -0.55 0.75 2.57
CA LYS A 225 -0.93 1.34 3.86
C LYS A 225 0.23 1.98 4.62
N VAL A 226 0.59 3.22 4.30
CA VAL A 226 1.63 3.92 5.06
C VAL A 226 1.21 5.37 5.25
N PRO A 227 1.21 5.98 6.47
CA PRO A 227 2.10 5.74 7.61
C PRO A 227 1.48 5.76 9.04
N ARG A 228 2.26 5.36 10.06
CA ARG A 228 2.07 5.85 11.45
C ARG A 228 3.03 7.02 11.76
N TRP A 229 3.00 8.00 10.86
CA TRP A 229 3.79 9.25 10.74
C TRP A 229 5.32 9.15 10.53
N TYR A 230 5.77 8.44 9.50
CA TYR A 230 7.03 8.72 8.76
C TYR A 230 8.30 9.23 9.48
N GLY A 231 8.94 8.29 10.17
CA GLY A 231 10.36 8.25 10.54
C GLY A 231 10.48 7.74 11.98
N ASP A 232 11.18 6.65 12.28
CA ASP A 232 12.52 6.37 11.83
C ASP A 232 12.75 4.89 11.54
N ARG A 233 13.48 4.65 10.44
CA ARG A 233 14.03 3.35 10.02
C ARG A 233 13.00 2.22 9.93
N LEU A 234 12.60 1.93 8.69
CA LEU A 234 12.28 0.56 8.29
C LEU A 234 11.21 -0.09 9.20
N VAL A 235 9.96 0.41 9.14
CA VAL A 235 8.81 -0.18 9.86
C VAL A 235 8.78 -1.68 9.58
N SER A 236 9.38 -2.40 10.51
CA SER A 236 9.70 -3.81 10.42
C SER A 236 8.42 -4.53 10.83
N MET A 237 7.99 -5.48 10.02
CA MET A 237 7.11 -6.57 10.45
C MET A 237 5.83 -6.15 11.20
N ARG A 238 4.95 -5.37 10.57
CA ARG A 238 3.57 -5.28 11.06
C ARG A 238 2.66 -6.02 10.11
N ILE A 239 2.05 -7.11 10.59
CA ILE A 239 0.98 -7.82 9.89
C ILE A 239 -0.13 -6.87 9.44
N ASP A 240 -0.30 -5.70 10.06
CA ASP A 240 -1.21 -4.65 9.56
C ASP A 240 -0.92 -4.24 8.09
N HIS A 241 0.31 -4.38 7.58
CA HIS A 241 0.69 -4.24 6.16
C HIS A 241 0.31 -5.46 5.30
N PHE A 242 0.20 -6.64 5.91
CA PHE A 242 -0.25 -7.89 5.27
C PHE A 242 -1.78 -8.04 5.30
N GLU A 243 -2.45 -7.55 6.34
CA GLU A 243 -3.91 -7.41 6.46
C GLU A 243 -4.44 -6.33 5.52
N ALA A 244 -3.62 -5.30 5.21
CA ALA A 244 -3.91 -4.22 4.27
C ALA A 244 -4.01 -4.64 2.79
N ARG A 245 -3.76 -5.91 2.47
CA ARG A 245 -3.69 -6.43 1.09
C ARG A 245 -5.05 -6.56 0.42
N VAL A 246 -5.01 -6.36 -0.91
CA VAL A 246 -5.94 -6.80 -1.98
C VAL A 246 -6.99 -7.79 -1.46
N SER A 247 -8.27 -7.40 -1.49
CA SER A 247 -9.35 -8.25 -1.00
C SER A 247 -9.46 -9.53 -1.84
N MET A 248 -10.19 -10.55 -1.35
CA MET A 248 -10.45 -11.74 -2.16
C MET A 248 -11.16 -11.38 -3.47
N ALA A 249 -12.07 -10.40 -3.42
CA ALA A 249 -12.73 -9.87 -4.61
C ALA A 249 -11.73 -9.20 -5.55
N ASP A 250 -10.80 -8.38 -5.05
CA ASP A 250 -9.77 -7.74 -5.88
C ASP A 250 -8.78 -8.77 -6.47
N LEU A 251 -8.49 -9.87 -5.77
CA LEU A 251 -7.68 -10.99 -6.30
C LEU A 251 -8.40 -11.75 -7.42
N GLU A 252 -9.71 -11.92 -7.29
CA GLU A 252 -10.54 -12.62 -8.27
C GLU A 252 -10.85 -11.76 -9.51
N THR A 253 -11.06 -10.46 -9.30
CA THR A 253 -11.53 -9.52 -10.34
C THR A 253 -10.41 -8.73 -10.99
N CYS A 254 -9.30 -8.50 -10.28
CA CYS A 254 -8.20 -7.61 -10.68
C CYS A 254 -8.60 -6.13 -10.82
N GLU A 255 -9.74 -5.70 -10.25
CA GLU A 255 -10.24 -4.32 -10.38
C GLU A 255 -9.35 -3.26 -9.72
N ASP A 256 -8.60 -3.63 -8.69
CA ASP A 256 -7.60 -2.75 -8.04
C ASP A 256 -6.41 -2.41 -8.96
N MET A 257 -6.26 -3.10 -10.09
CA MET A 257 -5.21 -2.85 -11.08
C MET A 257 -5.69 -1.99 -12.27
N GLY A 258 -6.71 -1.16 -12.05
CA GLY A 258 -7.26 -0.25 -13.06
C GLY A 258 -6.18 0.51 -13.84
N GLY A 259 -6.34 0.59 -15.16
CA GLY A 259 -5.40 1.30 -16.03
C GLY A 259 -4.11 0.59 -16.40
N ILE A 260 -3.86 -0.63 -15.90
CA ILE A 260 -2.84 -1.49 -16.46
C ILE A 260 -3.44 -2.22 -17.68
N ILE A 261 -2.75 -2.13 -18.81
CA ILE A 261 -3.06 -2.84 -20.05
C ILE A 261 -1.90 -3.77 -20.41
N ILE A 262 -2.19 -4.90 -21.06
CA ILE A 262 -1.18 -5.84 -21.56
C ILE A 262 -1.27 -5.89 -23.08
N GLU A 263 -0.54 -5.00 -23.74
CA GLU A 263 -0.57 -4.86 -25.20
C GLU A 263 0.02 -6.09 -25.92
N GLU A 264 0.94 -6.80 -25.27
CA GLU A 264 1.64 -7.97 -25.81
C GLU A 264 0.71 -9.17 -26.00
N LEU A 265 -0.34 -9.28 -25.18
CA LEU A 265 -1.34 -10.35 -25.30
C LEU A 265 -2.55 -9.90 -26.10
N ALA A 266 -2.99 -8.66 -25.88
CA ALA A 266 -4.09 -8.08 -26.63
C ALA A 266 -4.07 -6.54 -26.52
N PRO A 267 -4.03 -5.81 -27.66
CA PRO A 267 -3.90 -4.35 -27.66
C PRO A 267 -4.96 -3.65 -26.80
N GLY A 268 -4.50 -2.88 -25.80
CA GLY A 268 -5.35 -2.04 -24.97
C GLY A 268 -6.35 -2.77 -24.06
N ILE A 269 -6.19 -4.08 -23.85
CA ILE A 269 -7.08 -4.86 -22.96
C ILE A 269 -6.66 -4.67 -21.50
N THR A 270 -7.61 -4.31 -20.65
CA THR A 270 -7.45 -4.23 -19.19
C THR A 270 -7.32 -5.63 -18.57
N ILE A 271 -6.64 -5.75 -17.44
CA ILE A 271 -6.37 -7.08 -16.84
C ILE A 271 -7.68 -7.85 -16.52
N ASP A 272 -8.72 -7.18 -16.05
CA ASP A 272 -10.01 -7.82 -15.75
C ASP A 272 -10.64 -8.49 -17.00
N LYS A 273 -10.58 -7.79 -18.15
CA LYS A 273 -11.07 -8.27 -19.44
C LYS A 273 -10.17 -9.35 -20.01
N LEU A 274 -8.85 -9.21 -19.84
CA LEU A 274 -7.88 -10.21 -20.25
C LEU A 274 -8.14 -11.56 -19.54
N VAL A 275 -8.39 -11.55 -18.23
CA VAL A 275 -8.71 -12.76 -17.47
C VAL A 275 -9.97 -13.44 -18.03
N ARG A 276 -11.00 -12.67 -18.41
CA ARG A 276 -12.23 -13.20 -19.03
C ARG A 276 -11.93 -13.80 -20.41
N ALA A 277 -11.15 -13.11 -21.24
CA ALA A 277 -10.77 -13.57 -22.57
C ALA A 277 -9.96 -14.88 -22.52
N ILE A 278 -9.02 -15.02 -21.58
CA ILE A 278 -8.26 -16.26 -21.37
C ILE A 278 -9.19 -17.42 -20.97
N ILE A 279 -10.15 -17.19 -20.07
CA ILE A 279 -11.13 -18.20 -19.66
C ILE A 279 -11.99 -18.65 -20.84
N ASN A 280 -12.38 -17.72 -21.71
CA ASN A 280 -13.15 -17.99 -22.91
C ASN A 280 -12.32 -18.63 -24.05
N ASN A 281 -11.01 -18.87 -23.84
CA ASN A 281 -10.05 -19.34 -24.84
C ASN A 281 -9.89 -18.40 -26.05
N GLU A 282 -10.16 -17.10 -25.87
CA GLU A 282 -9.91 -16.08 -26.89
C GLU A 282 -8.41 -15.73 -26.98
N ILE A 283 -7.64 -16.03 -25.93
CA ILE A 283 -6.19 -15.82 -25.84
C ILE A 283 -5.53 -17.14 -25.45
N LEU A 284 -4.70 -17.68 -26.34
CA LEU A 284 -4.04 -18.98 -26.19
C LEU A 284 -2.54 -18.88 -25.85
N GLU A 285 -1.96 -17.69 -25.94
CA GLU A 285 -0.50 -17.48 -25.84
C GLU A 285 -0.05 -17.04 -24.42
N PHE A 286 -0.98 -16.96 -23.47
CA PHE A 286 -0.69 -16.47 -22.11
C PHE A 286 0.46 -17.23 -21.44
N GLU A 287 0.52 -18.55 -21.56
CA GLU A 287 1.60 -19.35 -20.97
C GLU A 287 2.95 -19.00 -21.57
N SER A 288 3.00 -18.76 -22.89
CA SER A 288 4.23 -18.34 -23.57
C SER A 288 4.65 -16.95 -23.11
N TRP A 289 3.72 -16.01 -22.97
CA TRP A 289 3.99 -14.66 -22.47
C TRP A 289 4.63 -14.66 -21.08
N THR A 290 4.25 -15.58 -20.18
CA THR A 290 4.88 -15.68 -18.84
C THR A 290 6.38 -16.01 -18.89
N SER A 291 6.87 -16.57 -19.99
CA SER A 291 8.30 -16.83 -20.20
C SER A 291 9.09 -15.60 -20.68
N HIS A 292 8.38 -14.55 -21.10
CA HIS A 292 8.93 -13.30 -21.61
C HIS A 292 8.76 -12.12 -20.65
N CYS A 293 8.30 -12.35 -19.41
CA CYS A 293 8.26 -11.30 -18.39
C CYS A 293 9.69 -10.81 -18.10
N VAL A 294 9.95 -9.52 -18.38
CA VAL A 294 11.31 -8.93 -18.28
C VAL A 294 11.50 -8.19 -16.96
N SER A 295 10.43 -7.61 -16.40
CA SER A 295 10.48 -6.87 -15.15
C SER A 295 9.77 -7.58 -14.00
N ARG A 296 10.14 -7.24 -12.75
CA ARG A 296 9.42 -7.69 -11.55
C ARG A 296 7.95 -7.26 -11.55
N PHE A 297 7.63 -6.14 -12.20
CA PHE A 297 6.25 -5.67 -12.33
C PHE A 297 5.45 -6.56 -13.29
N ASP A 298 6.05 -6.98 -14.41
CA ASP A 298 5.43 -7.93 -15.34
C ASP A 298 5.20 -9.28 -14.66
N GLU A 299 6.20 -9.77 -13.91
CA GLU A 299 6.06 -10.99 -13.09
C GLU A 299 4.90 -10.87 -12.10
N TYR A 300 4.75 -9.71 -11.44
CA TYR A 300 3.66 -9.47 -10.51
C TYR A 300 2.30 -9.48 -11.21
N ILE A 301 2.18 -8.79 -12.36
CA ILE A 301 0.95 -8.79 -13.16
C ILE A 301 0.60 -10.22 -13.59
N ALA A 302 1.58 -10.98 -14.10
CA ALA A 302 1.38 -12.36 -14.51
C ALA A 302 0.90 -13.23 -13.33
N MET A 303 1.52 -13.09 -12.15
CA MET A 303 1.07 -13.78 -10.93
C MET A 303 -0.34 -13.36 -10.49
N ARG A 304 -0.73 -12.08 -10.67
CA ARG A 304 -2.09 -11.61 -10.38
C ARG A 304 -3.12 -12.25 -11.32
N ILE A 305 -2.81 -12.36 -12.61
CA ILE A 305 -3.65 -13.05 -13.59
C ILE A 305 -3.77 -14.53 -13.23
N LEU A 306 -2.67 -15.20 -12.87
CA LEU A 306 -2.69 -16.61 -12.45
C LEU A 306 -3.57 -16.84 -11.23
N VAL A 307 -3.52 -15.94 -10.23
CA VAL A 307 -4.41 -16.03 -9.06
C VAL A 307 -5.87 -15.92 -9.50
N ALA A 308 -6.22 -14.89 -10.29
CA ALA A 308 -7.59 -14.69 -10.76
C ALA A 308 -8.10 -15.90 -11.58
N LEU A 309 -7.27 -16.44 -12.47
CA LEU A 309 -7.56 -17.65 -13.24
C LEU A 309 -7.75 -18.87 -12.34
N SER A 310 -6.90 -19.07 -11.34
CA SER A 310 -7.01 -20.18 -10.38
C SER A 310 -8.29 -20.11 -9.55
N MET A 311 -8.68 -18.92 -9.11
CA MET A 311 -9.90 -18.71 -8.33
C MET A 311 -11.17 -18.95 -9.16
N ARG A 312 -11.10 -18.72 -10.48
CA ARG A 312 -12.20 -18.96 -11.42
C ARG A 312 -12.20 -20.38 -12.02
N GLY A 313 -11.34 -21.28 -11.54
CA GLY A 313 -11.30 -22.68 -11.97
C GLY A 313 -10.73 -22.92 -13.37
N TYR A 314 -9.86 -22.04 -13.86
CA TYR A 314 -9.15 -22.26 -15.13
C TYR A 314 -8.21 -23.47 -15.04
N ASN A 315 -7.79 -23.99 -16.21
CA ASN A 315 -6.99 -25.21 -16.36
C ASN A 315 -5.76 -25.25 -15.42
N GLU A 316 -5.81 -26.10 -14.39
CA GLU A 316 -4.77 -26.17 -13.36
C GLU A 316 -3.37 -26.53 -13.91
N PRO A 317 -3.18 -27.56 -14.78
CA PRO A 317 -1.88 -27.84 -15.38
C PRO A 317 -1.22 -26.62 -16.04
N LYS A 318 -2.00 -25.80 -16.75
CA LYS A 318 -1.52 -24.58 -17.41
C LYS A 318 -1.10 -23.52 -16.39
N ILE A 319 -1.90 -23.32 -15.35
CA ILE A 319 -1.57 -22.41 -14.23
C ILE A 319 -0.26 -22.83 -13.58
N LEU A 320 -0.09 -24.13 -13.30
CA LEU A 320 1.11 -24.64 -12.64
C LEU A 320 2.36 -24.49 -13.50
N LEU A 321 2.26 -24.75 -14.81
CA LEU A 321 3.37 -24.56 -15.74
C LEU A 321 3.82 -23.09 -15.77
N ALA A 322 2.89 -22.16 -15.97
CA ALA A 322 3.17 -20.73 -15.99
C ALA A 322 3.76 -20.23 -14.65
N ARG A 323 3.22 -20.71 -13.53
CA ARG A 323 3.75 -20.39 -12.18
C ARG A 323 5.17 -20.90 -11.97
N LEU A 324 5.50 -22.11 -12.46
CA LEU A 324 6.87 -22.64 -12.38
C LEU A 324 7.85 -21.80 -13.21
N THR A 325 7.45 -21.37 -14.40
CA THR A 325 8.24 -20.45 -15.24
C THR A 325 8.50 -19.13 -14.52
N LEU A 326 7.47 -18.49 -13.98
CA LEU A 326 7.61 -17.24 -13.22
C LEU A 326 8.45 -17.42 -11.95
N SER A 327 8.29 -18.54 -11.23
CA SER A 327 9.08 -18.85 -10.03
C SER A 327 10.57 -19.01 -10.36
N LYS A 328 10.90 -19.57 -11.53
CA LYS A 328 12.28 -19.67 -12.02
C LYS A 328 12.86 -18.28 -12.29
N LEU A 329 12.15 -17.44 -13.03
CA LEU A 329 12.55 -16.04 -13.30
C LEU A 329 12.74 -15.25 -11.98
N ASN A 330 11.80 -15.40 -11.05
CA ASN A 330 11.85 -14.76 -9.73
C ASN A 330 13.06 -15.16 -8.88
N ARG A 331 13.56 -16.40 -9.05
CA ARG A 331 14.76 -16.93 -8.37
C ARG A 331 16.05 -16.43 -9.01
N GLU A 332 16.05 -16.26 -10.33
CA GLU A 332 17.20 -15.81 -11.11
C GLU A 332 17.36 -14.28 -11.10
N ALA A 333 16.28 -13.53 -10.84
CA ALA A 333 16.31 -12.08 -10.83
C ALA A 333 16.99 -11.48 -9.56
N PRO A 334 17.86 -10.46 -9.72
CA PRO A 334 18.62 -9.87 -8.62
C PRO A 334 17.71 -9.25 -7.53
N ILE A 335 18.18 -9.30 -6.27
CA ILE A 335 17.51 -8.64 -5.13
C ILE A 335 17.77 -7.14 -5.27
N LEU A 336 16.72 -6.35 -5.53
CA LEU A 336 16.85 -4.90 -5.67
C LEU A 336 17.13 -4.24 -4.31
N PRO A 337 18.27 -3.57 -4.13
CA PRO A 337 18.49 -2.69 -3.00
C PRO A 337 17.73 -1.39 -3.26
N THR A 338 16.48 -1.29 -2.81
CA THR A 338 15.79 -0.02 -2.61
C THR A 338 15.63 0.88 -3.86
N GLU A 339 15.31 0.32 -5.01
CA GLU A 339 15.01 1.08 -6.24
C GLU A 339 13.54 0.89 -6.68
N SER A 340 12.98 1.89 -7.36
CA SER A 340 11.59 1.87 -7.85
C SER A 340 11.37 0.69 -8.80
N VAL A 341 10.42 -0.18 -8.44
CA VAL A 341 10.08 -1.43 -9.17
C VAL A 341 9.59 -1.22 -10.61
N ASN A 342 9.32 0.03 -11.00
CA ASN A 342 8.76 0.41 -12.30
C ASN A 342 9.77 1.07 -13.25
N ARG A 343 11.02 1.31 -12.81
CA ARG A 343 12.06 1.86 -13.70
C ARG A 343 12.91 0.74 -14.30
N ASN A 344 12.70 0.48 -15.59
CA ASN A 344 13.65 -0.27 -16.41
C ASN A 344 14.90 0.61 -16.61
N MET A 345 15.89 0.53 -15.72
CA MET A 345 17.24 0.97 -16.04
C MET A 345 18.10 -0.26 -16.36
N GLU A 346 18.68 -0.26 -17.55
CA GLU A 346 19.84 -1.09 -17.88
C GLU A 346 20.95 -0.80 -16.85
N LEU A 347 21.15 -1.71 -15.91
CA LEU A 347 22.20 -1.59 -14.90
C LEU A 347 23.55 -1.84 -15.54
N ASN A 348 24.29 -0.77 -15.80
CA ASN A 348 25.75 -0.82 -15.93
C ASN A 348 26.34 -1.32 -14.59
N TYR A 349 26.70 -2.60 -14.55
CA TYR A 349 27.40 -3.26 -13.43
C TYR A 349 28.86 -2.79 -13.28
N SER A 350 29.11 -1.49 -13.14
CA SER A 350 30.48 -0.95 -13.00
C SER A 350 30.77 -0.26 -11.66
N ALA A 351 29.99 -0.57 -10.61
CA ALA A 351 30.39 -0.25 -9.24
C ALA A 351 30.04 -1.42 -8.31
N PRO A 352 31.04 -2.09 -7.69
CA PRO A 352 30.77 -3.10 -6.68
C PRO A 352 30.27 -2.36 -5.43
N TYR A 353 28.95 -2.27 -5.26
CA TYR A 353 28.37 -2.02 -3.95
C TYR A 353 28.58 -3.26 -3.08
N THR A 354 29.84 -3.47 -2.68
CA THR A 354 30.11 -4.15 -1.44
C THR A 354 29.55 -3.24 -0.37
N ILE A 355 28.38 -3.58 0.19
CA ILE A 355 28.00 -3.11 1.51
C ILE A 355 29.06 -3.69 2.45
N ARG A 356 30.21 -3.03 2.57
CA ARG A 356 31.16 -3.33 3.64
C ARG A 356 30.52 -2.74 4.89
N PRO A 357 30.12 -3.56 5.89
CA PRO A 357 29.67 -3.04 7.16
C PRO A 357 30.87 -2.34 7.81
N LYS A 358 31.00 -1.03 7.59
CA LYS A 358 31.92 -0.19 8.34
C LYS A 358 31.32 0.05 9.72
N GLN A 359 31.29 -1.01 10.54
CA GLN A 359 31.36 -0.99 11.99
C GLN A 359 31.34 -2.45 12.48
N LYS A 360 32.52 -3.01 12.73
CA LYS A 360 32.78 -4.33 13.36
C LYS A 360 32.29 -4.43 14.84
N LYS A 361 31.24 -3.69 15.22
CA LYS A 361 30.64 -3.72 16.55
C LYS A 361 29.10 -3.65 16.55
N MET A 362 28.43 -3.79 15.40
CA MET A 362 27.02 -4.20 15.40
C MET A 362 26.95 -5.73 15.51
N HIS A 363 27.18 -6.23 16.71
CA HIS A 363 26.73 -7.57 17.06
C HIS A 363 25.19 -7.57 17.09
N ASN A 364 24.57 -8.51 16.38
CA ASN A 364 23.22 -9.05 16.65
C ASN A 364 21.98 -8.28 16.18
N PHE A 365 21.98 -7.64 15.00
CA PHE A 365 20.70 -7.35 14.33
C PHE A 365 20.47 -8.36 13.19
N PRO A 366 19.66 -9.41 13.40
CA PRO A 366 19.37 -10.39 12.35
C PRO A 366 18.55 -9.75 11.22
N GLU A 367 18.68 -10.30 10.01
CA GLU A 367 17.98 -9.93 8.76
C GLU A 367 16.44 -9.87 8.91
N TRP A 368 15.91 -10.36 10.03
CA TRP A 368 14.54 -10.19 10.50
C TRP A 368 14.14 -8.72 10.73
N TYR A 369 15.08 -7.79 10.93
CA TYR A 369 14.76 -6.38 11.21
C TYR A 369 14.79 -5.47 9.97
N ALA A 370 15.26 -5.95 8.82
CA ALA A 370 15.39 -5.15 7.60
C ALA A 370 14.26 -5.48 6.60
N PRO A 371 13.22 -4.65 6.45
CA PRO A 371 12.38 -4.69 5.27
C PRO A 371 13.21 -4.25 4.07
N LEU A 372 13.37 -5.14 3.10
CA LEU A 372 13.67 -4.74 1.73
C LEU A 372 12.45 -3.90 1.28
N ASN A 373 12.66 -2.65 0.88
CA ASN A 373 11.57 -1.74 0.51
C ASN A 373 10.65 -2.33 -0.57
N SER A 374 9.37 -1.94 -0.56
CA SER A 374 8.35 -2.26 -1.59
C SER A 374 8.32 -3.73 -2.04
N VAL A 375 8.05 -4.65 -1.12
CA VAL A 375 7.93 -6.07 -1.47
C VAL A 375 6.58 -6.31 -2.15
N MET A 376 6.60 -6.48 -3.47
CA MET A 376 5.48 -7.08 -4.21
C MET A 376 5.06 -8.37 -3.49
N PRO A 377 3.78 -8.55 -3.16
CA PRO A 377 3.33 -9.63 -2.28
C PRO A 377 3.30 -11.00 -2.99
N PHE A 378 4.36 -11.39 -3.69
CA PHE A 378 4.50 -12.65 -4.43
C PHE A 378 4.14 -13.86 -3.58
N CYS A 379 4.61 -13.91 -2.32
CA CYS A 379 4.27 -15.00 -1.41
C CYS A 379 2.77 -15.13 -1.15
N ARG A 380 2.01 -14.02 -1.16
CA ARG A 380 0.54 -14.08 -1.07
C ARG A 380 -0.08 -14.58 -2.36
N LEU A 381 0.42 -14.15 -3.51
CA LEU A 381 -0.10 -14.62 -4.80
C LEU A 381 0.15 -16.12 -4.97
N ASP A 382 1.37 -16.57 -4.66
CA ASP A 382 1.73 -18.01 -4.64
C ASP A 382 0.85 -18.81 -3.69
N LEU A 383 0.59 -18.29 -2.48
CA LEU A 383 -0.32 -18.92 -1.53
C LEU A 383 -1.73 -19.09 -2.11
N GLU A 384 -2.27 -18.09 -2.80
CA GLU A 384 -3.60 -18.21 -3.39
C GLU A 384 -3.64 -19.20 -4.55
N ILE A 385 -2.60 -19.25 -5.38
CA ILE A 385 -2.49 -20.27 -6.43
C ILE A 385 -2.47 -21.66 -5.78
N TYR A 386 -1.67 -21.87 -4.73
CA TYR A 386 -1.64 -23.14 -4.01
C TYR A 386 -3.02 -23.50 -3.46
N LEU A 387 -3.69 -22.57 -2.76
CA LEU A 387 -4.97 -22.86 -2.11
C LEU A 387 -6.08 -23.22 -3.10
N ASN A 388 -6.02 -22.71 -4.34
CA ASN A 388 -7.05 -22.90 -5.36
C ASN A 388 -6.70 -23.94 -6.45
N THR A 389 -5.52 -24.57 -6.43
CA THR A 389 -5.12 -25.60 -7.43
C THR A 389 -4.79 -26.95 -6.78
N MET A 390 -4.78 -28.09 -7.49
CA MET A 390 -4.37 -29.40 -6.95
C MET A 390 -2.86 -29.55 -6.62
N TYR A 391 -2.12 -28.44 -6.56
CA TYR A 391 -0.69 -28.44 -6.26
C TYR A 391 -0.39 -29.05 -4.88
N SER A 392 0.28 -30.20 -4.85
CA SER A 392 0.58 -30.92 -3.60
C SER A 392 1.66 -30.24 -2.74
N ASP A 393 2.60 -29.56 -3.38
CA ASP A 393 3.88 -29.24 -2.76
C ASP A 393 4.14 -27.75 -2.61
N PHE A 394 3.43 -27.13 -1.67
CA PHE A 394 3.61 -25.71 -1.35
C PHE A 394 5.07 -25.32 -1.05
N TRP A 395 5.81 -26.25 -0.43
CA TRP A 395 7.16 -26.01 0.08
C TRP A 395 8.28 -26.34 -0.92
N LEU A 396 7.98 -26.87 -2.12
CA LEU A 396 9.02 -27.30 -3.09
C LEU A 396 9.94 -26.15 -3.53
N ASP A 397 9.45 -24.90 -3.50
CA ASP A 397 10.26 -23.72 -3.85
C ASP A 397 10.92 -23.01 -2.66
N PHE A 398 10.49 -23.30 -1.43
CA PHE A 398 11.03 -22.70 -0.20
C PHE A 398 12.07 -23.59 0.50
N ASN A 399 12.38 -24.73 -0.12
CA ASN A 399 13.53 -25.57 0.16
C ASN A 399 13.89 -25.78 1.63
N LEU A 400 12.89 -26.09 2.46
CA LEU A 400 13.14 -26.55 3.83
C LEU A 400 13.74 -27.97 3.87
N LYS A 401 13.70 -28.72 2.75
CA LYS A 401 14.06 -30.15 2.72
C LYS A 401 15.05 -30.63 1.64
N ASN A 402 15.31 -29.96 0.51
CA ASN A 402 16.33 -30.48 -0.43
C ASN A 402 17.75 -30.10 -0.02
N LYS A 403 18.48 -31.11 0.44
CA LYS A 403 19.89 -31.08 0.86
C LYS A 403 20.91 -31.27 -0.27
N SER A 404 20.52 -31.26 -1.54
CA SER A 404 21.41 -31.72 -2.62
C SER A 404 21.45 -30.74 -3.79
N SER A 405 22.50 -29.90 -3.86
CA SER A 405 23.36 -29.76 -5.07
C SER A 405 24.11 -28.44 -5.25
N VAL A 406 24.02 -27.43 -4.35
CA VAL A 406 24.83 -26.20 -4.51
C VAL A 406 25.78 -26.00 -3.32
N PRO A 407 27.12 -25.98 -3.54
CA PRO A 407 28.12 -25.87 -2.47
C PRO A 407 28.37 -24.43 -1.99
N TYR A 408 27.61 -23.45 -2.46
CA TYR A 408 27.71 -22.07 -1.99
C TYR A 408 26.76 -21.83 -0.81
N ASN A 409 27.39 -21.63 0.35
CA ASN A 409 26.84 -21.10 1.59
C ASN A 409 25.63 -21.84 2.18
N ARG A 410 25.94 -22.68 3.18
CA ARG A 410 25.05 -23.03 4.30
C ARG A 410 24.69 -21.80 5.16
N THR A 411 24.37 -20.66 4.54
CA THR A 411 23.73 -19.54 5.23
C THR A 411 22.30 -19.96 5.54
N MET A 412 21.95 -19.85 6.81
CA MET A 412 20.69 -20.26 7.43
C MET A 412 19.47 -19.96 6.52
N VAL A 413 18.75 -21.01 6.13
CA VAL A 413 17.41 -20.95 5.49
C VAL A 413 16.41 -20.09 6.31
N TYR A 414 16.73 -19.84 7.57
CA TYR A 414 15.94 -19.08 8.54
C TYR A 414 16.21 -17.57 8.59
N GLY A 415 17.28 -17.11 7.92
CA GLY A 415 17.48 -15.69 7.59
C GLY A 415 16.74 -15.29 6.30
N ASP A 416 16.20 -16.27 5.55
CA ASP A 416 15.56 -16.03 4.26
C ASP A 416 14.30 -15.17 4.42
N PRO A 417 14.31 -13.91 3.93
CA PRO A 417 13.14 -13.04 3.97
C PRO A 417 11.91 -13.66 3.30
N ARG A 418 12.10 -14.60 2.36
CA ARG A 418 11.00 -15.27 1.64
C ARG A 418 10.21 -16.22 2.54
N THR A 419 10.88 -17.07 3.34
CA THR A 419 10.23 -17.99 4.29
C THR A 419 9.36 -17.21 5.26
N ARG A 420 9.88 -16.10 5.77
CA ARG A 420 9.15 -15.23 6.68
C ARG A 420 7.94 -14.55 6.02
N GLN A 421 8.12 -13.95 4.84
CA GLN A 421 7.03 -13.34 4.09
C GLN A 421 5.92 -14.34 3.77
N MET A 422 6.29 -15.59 3.55
CA MET A 422 5.35 -16.68 3.35
C MET A 422 4.56 -16.97 4.62
N MET A 423 5.23 -17.17 5.77
CA MET A 423 4.55 -17.35 7.06
C MET A 423 3.61 -16.18 7.36
N GLU A 424 4.07 -14.95 7.20
CA GLU A 424 3.26 -13.73 7.36
C GLU A 424 2.03 -13.75 6.44
N SER A 425 2.20 -14.17 5.18
CA SER A 425 1.09 -14.29 4.22
C SER A 425 0.07 -15.35 4.65
N VAL A 426 0.54 -16.51 5.13
CA VAL A 426 -0.32 -17.60 5.62
C VAL A 426 -1.12 -17.17 6.86
N PHE A 427 -0.47 -16.53 7.83
CA PHE A 427 -1.15 -16.04 9.04
C PHE A 427 -2.11 -14.88 8.74
N ALA A 428 -1.78 -14.00 7.80
CA ALA A 428 -2.69 -12.95 7.36
C ALA A 428 -3.90 -13.51 6.58
N CYS A 429 -3.74 -14.65 5.88
CA CYS A 429 -4.86 -15.35 5.26
C CYS A 429 -5.78 -16.00 6.30
N SER A 430 -5.23 -16.54 7.39
CA SER A 430 -5.98 -17.36 8.34
C SER A 430 -6.90 -16.55 9.26
N THR A 431 -6.67 -15.23 9.37
CA THR A 431 -7.54 -14.31 10.11
C THR A 431 -8.79 -13.90 9.33
N LYS A 432 -8.81 -14.07 8.00
CA LYS A 432 -9.94 -13.67 7.15
C LYS A 432 -10.91 -14.83 6.96
N GLU A 433 -12.21 -14.55 7.02
CA GLU A 433 -13.23 -15.55 6.67
C GLU A 433 -13.10 -15.93 5.20
N ARG A 434 -12.97 -17.23 4.94
CA ARG A 434 -13.04 -17.80 3.59
C ARG A 434 -14.37 -18.52 3.42
N PRO A 435 -14.96 -18.49 2.22
CA PRO A 435 -16.09 -19.35 1.86
C PRO A 435 -15.77 -20.80 2.24
N GLU A 436 -16.79 -21.56 2.65
CA GLU A 436 -16.59 -22.98 2.96
C GLU A 436 -16.15 -23.74 1.71
N GLY A 437 -15.16 -24.62 1.88
CA GLY A 437 -14.60 -25.40 0.79
C GLY A 437 -13.12 -25.72 0.95
N ARG A 438 -12.55 -26.27 -0.11
CA ARG A 438 -11.20 -26.84 -0.17
C ARG A 438 -10.08 -25.87 0.25
N SER A 439 -10.14 -24.61 -0.20
CA SER A 439 -9.10 -23.61 0.09
C SER A 439 -9.02 -23.27 1.58
N LYS A 440 -10.17 -23.24 2.28
CA LYS A 440 -10.27 -23.03 3.73
C LYS A 440 -9.64 -24.18 4.51
N GLU A 441 -9.93 -25.42 4.12
CA GLU A 441 -9.36 -26.62 4.77
C GLU A 441 -7.86 -26.71 4.58
N ARG A 442 -7.37 -26.44 3.36
CA ARG A 442 -5.93 -26.44 3.08
C ARG A 442 -5.19 -25.34 3.81
N LEU A 443 -5.76 -24.15 3.92
CA LEU A 443 -5.16 -23.10 4.73
C LEU A 443 -5.09 -23.50 6.20
N LYS A 444 -6.15 -24.11 6.76
CA LYS A 444 -6.13 -24.63 8.14
C LYS A 444 -5.08 -25.70 8.33
N SER A 445 -4.95 -26.65 7.40
CA SER A 445 -3.90 -27.67 7.42
C SER A 445 -2.52 -27.04 7.38
N LEU A 446 -2.28 -26.14 6.42
CA LEU A 446 -1.00 -25.47 6.24
C LEU A 446 -0.57 -24.69 7.48
N VAL A 447 -1.50 -23.96 8.10
CA VAL A 447 -1.17 -23.22 9.33
C VAL A 447 -0.87 -24.19 10.48
N LYS A 448 -1.61 -25.30 10.59
CA LYS A 448 -1.31 -26.36 11.57
C LYS A 448 0.07 -26.95 11.32
N ASP A 449 0.40 -27.27 10.06
CA ASP A 449 1.69 -27.85 9.67
C ASP A 449 2.85 -26.91 10.02
N ILE A 450 2.69 -25.59 9.82
CA ILE A 450 3.68 -24.57 10.23
C ILE A 450 3.95 -24.62 11.75
N TYR A 451 2.93 -24.81 12.59
CA TYR A 451 3.10 -24.91 14.04
C TYR A 451 3.69 -26.26 14.50
N LEU A 452 3.53 -27.30 13.70
CA LEU A 452 4.04 -28.65 13.98
C LEU A 452 5.40 -28.92 13.36
N ASP A 453 5.94 -27.98 12.57
CA ASP A 453 7.21 -28.13 11.89
C ASP A 453 8.39 -28.00 12.88
N ASP A 454 9.08 -29.11 13.09
CA ASP A 454 10.24 -29.20 13.98
C ASP A 454 11.41 -28.33 13.51
N TYR A 455 11.53 -28.07 12.20
CA TYR A 455 12.61 -27.26 11.63
C TYR A 455 12.39 -25.78 11.95
N LEU A 456 11.17 -25.26 11.79
CA LEU A 456 10.80 -23.91 12.22
C LEU A 456 10.94 -23.73 13.74
N ALA A 457 10.61 -24.78 14.50
CA ALA A 457 10.71 -24.73 15.95
C ALA A 457 12.16 -24.81 16.49
N ASN A 458 13.14 -25.16 15.65
CA ASN A 458 14.57 -25.11 15.97
C ASN A 458 15.21 -23.73 15.68
N ASN A 459 14.43 -22.70 15.36
CA ASN A 459 14.90 -21.32 15.30
C ASN A 459 14.18 -20.46 16.37
N PRO A 460 14.92 -19.72 17.22
CA PRO A 460 14.32 -19.00 18.32
C PRO A 460 13.44 -17.83 17.86
N HIS A 461 13.80 -17.12 16.79
CA HIS A 461 13.00 -16.02 16.23
C HIS A 461 11.74 -16.53 15.51
N CYS A 462 11.82 -17.67 14.81
CA CYS A 462 10.64 -18.32 14.27
C CYS A 462 9.68 -18.76 15.39
N CYS A 463 10.20 -19.38 16.46
CA CYS A 463 9.41 -19.74 17.65
C CYS A 463 8.73 -18.53 18.27
N GLU A 464 9.50 -17.45 18.46
CA GLU A 464 9.01 -16.16 18.91
C GLU A 464 7.80 -15.76 18.03
N PHE A 465 8.00 -15.71 16.71
CA PHE A 465 7.01 -15.27 15.75
C PHE A 465 5.74 -16.13 15.82
N LEU A 466 5.88 -17.46 15.88
CA LEU A 466 4.78 -18.39 16.06
C LEU A 466 4.01 -18.09 17.36
N ILE A 467 4.70 -17.90 18.49
CA ILE A 467 4.07 -17.57 19.77
C ILE A 467 3.29 -16.26 19.70
N HIS A 468 3.86 -15.23 19.07
CA HIS A 468 3.19 -13.95 18.90
C HIS A 468 1.86 -14.08 18.15
N HIS A 469 1.83 -14.96 17.15
CA HIS A 469 0.72 -15.15 16.21
C HIS A 469 -0.29 -16.22 16.63
N LEU A 470 -0.11 -16.90 17.77
CA LEU A 470 -1.05 -17.90 18.30
C LEU A 470 -2.50 -17.39 18.41
N GLY A 471 -2.68 -16.12 18.76
CA GLY A 471 -4.00 -15.50 18.92
C GLY A 471 -4.69 -15.15 17.60
N ARG A 472 -3.95 -15.06 16.48
CA ARG A 472 -4.49 -14.66 15.18
C ARG A 472 -5.09 -15.84 14.40
N ALA A 473 -4.52 -17.02 14.58
CA ALA A 473 -4.77 -18.12 13.66
C ALA A 473 -5.95 -19.04 14.05
N ASN A 474 -6.67 -18.77 15.16
CA ASN A 474 -7.67 -19.68 15.74
C ASN A 474 -7.17 -21.14 15.89
N ILE A 475 -5.86 -21.34 16.04
CA ILE A 475 -5.17 -22.65 16.08
C ILE A 475 -4.60 -22.94 17.47
N LYS A 476 -5.11 -22.23 18.48
CA LYS A 476 -4.77 -22.43 19.89
C LYS A 476 -5.42 -23.72 20.42
N THR A 477 -5.02 -24.86 19.87
CA THR A 477 -5.40 -26.20 20.35
C THR A 477 -4.35 -26.72 21.33
N GLU A 478 -4.74 -27.64 22.19
CA GLU A 478 -3.82 -28.25 23.14
C GLU A 478 -2.63 -28.93 22.45
N ASP A 479 -2.86 -29.60 21.33
CA ASP A 479 -1.82 -30.29 20.55
C ASP A 479 -0.75 -29.33 20.01
N VAL A 480 -1.17 -28.16 19.51
CA VAL A 480 -0.26 -27.13 19.00
C VAL A 480 0.57 -26.56 20.15
N LEU A 481 -0.06 -26.22 21.28
CA LEU A 481 0.64 -25.68 22.44
C LEU A 481 1.63 -26.70 23.04
N LYS A 482 1.22 -27.98 23.12
CA LYS A 482 2.05 -29.08 23.59
C LYS A 482 3.26 -29.31 22.69
N THR A 483 3.05 -29.27 21.37
CA THR A 483 4.12 -29.48 20.39
C THR A 483 5.09 -28.30 20.38
N LEU A 484 4.58 -27.06 20.36
CA LEU A 484 5.41 -25.86 20.43
C LEU A 484 6.26 -25.84 21.70
N LEU A 485 5.66 -26.13 22.86
CA LEU A 485 6.39 -26.23 24.13
C LEU A 485 7.46 -27.35 24.09
N ARG A 486 7.10 -28.54 23.57
CA ARG A 486 8.05 -29.65 23.43
C ARG A 486 9.24 -29.25 22.57
N ASN A 487 8.99 -28.55 21.46
CA ASN A 487 10.02 -28.15 20.52
C ASN A 487 10.94 -27.09 21.12
N ILE A 488 10.40 -26.07 21.81
CA ILE A 488 11.19 -25.07 22.55
C ILE A 488 12.12 -25.74 23.58
N LEU A 489 11.63 -26.74 24.31
CA LEU A 489 12.43 -27.42 25.33
C LEU A 489 13.52 -28.32 24.74
N ARG A 490 13.24 -28.98 23.60
CA ARG A 490 14.16 -29.88 22.90
C ARG A 490 15.19 -29.15 22.05
N ALA A 491 14.87 -27.96 21.55
CA ALA A 491 15.77 -27.20 20.69
C ALA A 491 17.10 -26.91 21.40
N GLU A 492 18.17 -26.84 20.62
CA GLU A 492 19.54 -26.53 21.08
C GLU A 492 19.73 -25.02 21.29
N PHE A 493 18.81 -24.41 22.06
CA PHE A 493 18.89 -23.00 22.44
C PHE A 493 19.66 -22.81 23.74
N GLU A 494 20.23 -21.62 23.91
CA GLU A 494 20.69 -21.16 25.22
C GLU A 494 19.54 -21.16 26.23
N ASP A 495 19.83 -21.43 27.50
CA ASP A 495 18.80 -21.62 28.52
C ASP A 495 17.93 -20.36 28.72
N TRP A 496 18.51 -19.16 28.59
CA TRP A 496 17.76 -17.90 28.68
C TRP A 496 16.76 -17.75 27.54
N THR A 497 17.12 -18.19 26.33
CA THR A 497 16.22 -18.19 25.16
C THR A 497 15.03 -19.09 25.39
N LYS A 498 15.25 -20.30 25.96
CA LYS A 498 14.16 -21.21 26.34
C LYS A 498 13.24 -20.55 27.37
N ARG A 499 13.80 -19.90 28.39
CA ARG A 499 13.02 -19.17 29.40
C ARG A 499 12.20 -18.04 28.78
N ALA A 500 12.79 -17.22 27.93
CA ALA A 500 12.10 -16.13 27.24
C ALA A 500 10.92 -16.63 26.38
N LEU A 501 11.13 -17.67 25.59
CA LEU A 501 10.08 -18.25 24.74
C LEU A 501 8.98 -18.93 25.55
N VAL A 502 9.31 -19.66 26.63
CA VAL A 502 8.29 -20.25 27.52
C VAL A 502 7.52 -19.15 28.26
N ALA A 503 8.18 -18.06 28.68
CA ALA A 503 7.51 -16.90 29.27
C ALA A 503 6.54 -16.25 28.27
N ALA A 504 6.95 -16.07 27.01
CA ALA A 504 6.10 -15.57 25.95
C ALA A 504 4.88 -16.47 25.71
N LEU A 505 5.06 -17.80 25.74
CA LEU A 505 3.96 -18.75 25.61
C LEU A 505 2.97 -18.62 26.78
N ILE A 506 3.45 -18.48 28.01
CA ILE A 506 2.62 -18.24 29.20
C ILE A 506 1.90 -16.89 29.10
N PHE A 507 2.59 -15.84 28.67
CA PHE A 507 2.02 -14.51 28.46
C PHE A 507 0.84 -14.54 27.48
N LYS A 508 0.99 -15.26 26.35
CA LYS A 508 -0.04 -15.34 25.31
C LYS A 508 -1.18 -16.29 25.63
N THR A 509 -0.93 -17.36 26.38
CA THR A 509 -1.88 -18.48 26.46
C THR A 509 -2.27 -18.91 27.86
N ASN A 510 -1.46 -18.57 28.86
CA ASN A 510 -1.52 -19.09 30.22
C ASN A 510 -1.49 -20.63 30.31
N TYR A 511 -0.86 -21.30 29.33
CA TYR A 511 -0.82 -22.76 29.23
C TYR A 511 -0.14 -23.42 30.45
N SER A 512 -0.88 -24.30 31.16
CA SER A 512 -0.42 -24.88 32.44
C SER A 512 0.90 -25.68 32.32
N PRO A 513 1.08 -26.58 31.33
CA PRO A 513 2.35 -27.28 31.15
C PRO A 513 3.55 -26.35 30.90
N ALA A 514 3.35 -25.20 30.26
CA ALA A 514 4.41 -24.21 30.08
C ALA A 514 4.84 -23.59 31.43
N ARG A 515 3.90 -23.39 32.36
CA ARG A 515 4.21 -22.92 33.73
C ARG A 515 5.02 -23.95 34.51
N THR A 516 4.69 -25.23 34.39
CA THR A 516 5.48 -26.32 34.97
C THR A 516 6.88 -26.39 34.35
N ALA A 517 6.99 -26.21 33.04
CA ALA A 517 8.28 -26.15 32.34
C ALA A 517 9.12 -24.95 32.81
N MET A 518 8.52 -23.78 33.00
CA MET A 518 9.18 -22.59 33.55
C MET A 518 9.76 -22.85 34.94
N MET A 519 9.03 -23.57 35.82
CA MET A 519 9.60 -23.98 37.13
C MET A 519 10.83 -24.86 37.00
N ARG A 520 10.89 -25.72 35.98
CA ARG A 520 12.07 -26.57 35.74
C ARG A 520 13.24 -25.75 35.19
N LEU A 521 12.98 -24.88 34.23
CA LEU A 521 13.98 -23.99 33.61
C LEU A 521 14.62 -23.01 34.61
N LYS A 522 13.91 -22.69 35.70
CA LYS A 522 14.45 -21.90 36.83
C LYS A 522 15.72 -22.54 37.43
N PHE A 523 15.84 -23.85 37.42
CA PHE A 523 16.96 -24.58 38.01
C PHE A 523 18.02 -25.02 36.97
N GLN A 524 17.84 -24.63 35.69
CA GLN A 524 18.73 -25.00 34.60
C GLN A 524 19.70 -23.87 34.26
N GLY A 525 20.98 -24.25 34.08
CA GLY A 525 22.06 -23.34 33.70
C GLY A 525 22.49 -22.39 34.82
N LYS A 526 23.41 -21.47 34.48
CA LYS A 526 23.81 -20.37 35.37
C LYS A 526 22.75 -19.26 35.27
N ILE A 527 21.84 -19.20 36.24
CA ILE A 527 20.76 -18.21 36.30
C ILE A 527 21.04 -17.18 37.42
N GLY A 528 20.80 -15.90 37.14
CA GLY A 528 20.89 -14.85 38.15
C GLY A 528 19.74 -14.92 39.16
N LEU A 529 19.94 -14.38 40.37
CA LEU A 529 18.88 -14.36 41.40
C LEU A 529 17.62 -13.61 40.94
N ALA A 530 17.79 -12.50 40.21
CA ALA A 530 16.70 -11.71 39.66
C ALA A 530 15.89 -12.49 38.61
N GLU A 531 16.57 -13.09 37.62
CA GLU A 531 15.95 -13.93 36.60
C GLU A 531 15.23 -15.14 37.23
N SER A 532 15.84 -15.78 38.25
CA SER A 532 15.25 -16.92 38.96
C SER A 532 13.95 -16.55 39.70
N LYS A 533 13.91 -15.39 40.37
CA LYS A 533 12.68 -14.86 41.01
C LYS A 533 11.62 -14.53 39.97
N MET A 534 12.01 -13.95 38.84
CA MET A 534 11.13 -13.65 37.71
C MET A 534 10.48 -14.92 37.14
N CYS A 535 11.27 -15.96 36.85
CA CYS A 535 10.76 -17.25 36.39
C CYS A 535 9.78 -17.89 37.39
N GLN A 536 10.08 -17.82 38.69
CA GLN A 536 9.17 -18.31 39.73
C GLN A 536 7.85 -17.53 39.76
N ALA A 537 7.91 -16.20 39.65
CA ALA A 537 6.72 -15.36 39.60
C ALA A 537 5.85 -15.69 38.38
N ILE A 538 6.45 -15.84 37.20
CA ILE A 538 5.76 -16.23 35.96
C ILE A 538 5.12 -17.61 36.10
N ALA A 539 5.84 -18.59 36.66
CA ALA A 539 5.30 -19.93 36.80
C ALA A 539 4.12 -20.01 37.80
N ILE A 540 4.18 -19.28 38.91
CA ILE A 540 3.13 -19.29 39.95
C ILE A 540 1.94 -18.40 39.57
N ALA A 541 2.18 -17.18 39.09
CA ALA A 541 1.10 -16.25 38.77
C ALA A 541 0.58 -16.41 37.33
N GLY A 542 1.30 -17.12 36.46
CA GLY A 542 0.95 -17.28 35.06
C GLY A 542 0.88 -15.94 34.35
N GLN A 543 -0.18 -15.73 33.56
CA GLN A 543 -0.43 -14.47 32.85
C GLN A 543 -0.58 -13.25 33.78
N ARG A 544 -0.93 -13.44 35.07
CA ARG A 544 -1.04 -12.33 36.03
C ARG A 544 0.33 -11.77 36.46
N ALA A 545 1.43 -12.43 36.09
CA ALA A 545 2.77 -11.90 36.33
C ALA A 545 3.10 -10.67 35.49
N PHE A 546 2.37 -10.45 34.38
CA PHE A 546 2.63 -9.40 33.37
C PHE A 546 1.73 -8.17 33.53
N VAL A 547 1.06 -8.03 34.68
CA VAL A 547 0.21 -6.89 35.03
C VAL A 547 1.10 -5.75 35.58
N PRO A 548 0.65 -4.47 35.48
CA PRO A 548 1.34 -3.34 36.11
C PRO A 548 1.85 -3.61 37.53
N GLY A 549 3.09 -3.20 37.81
CA GLY A 549 3.81 -3.37 39.08
C GLY A 549 4.63 -4.67 39.25
N LYS A 550 4.67 -5.58 38.27
CA LYS A 550 5.46 -6.84 38.35
C LYS A 550 6.40 -7.04 37.16
N MET A 551 5.84 -7.28 35.97
CA MET A 551 6.58 -7.31 34.70
C MET A 551 5.88 -6.40 33.70
N GLU A 552 5.96 -5.10 33.95
CA GLU A 552 5.40 -4.10 33.05
C GLU A 552 6.05 -4.17 31.66
N ASN A 553 5.23 -3.90 30.65
CA ASN A 553 5.64 -3.75 29.25
C ASN A 553 6.31 -4.98 28.61
N TYR A 554 6.08 -6.20 29.12
CA TYR A 554 6.56 -7.40 28.43
C TYR A 554 5.77 -7.57 27.11
N GLY A 555 6.47 -7.39 25.99
CA GLY A 555 5.88 -7.33 24.67
C GLY A 555 6.75 -8.00 23.62
N TRP A 556 6.26 -7.98 22.39
CA TRP A 556 7.05 -8.39 21.23
C TRP A 556 8.00 -7.27 20.81
N PRO A 557 9.27 -7.56 20.45
CA PRO A 557 9.94 -8.87 20.45
C PRO A 557 10.32 -9.38 21.85
N TYR A 558 9.89 -10.60 22.21
CA TYR A 558 10.08 -11.21 23.53
C TYR A 558 11.53 -11.52 23.89
N LEU A 559 12.37 -11.92 22.93
CA LEU A 559 13.77 -12.27 23.18
C LEU A 559 14.56 -11.02 23.56
N GLU A 560 14.36 -9.93 22.83
CA GLU A 560 14.97 -8.63 23.11
C GLU A 560 14.50 -8.07 24.46
N GLU A 561 13.18 -8.07 24.68
CA GLU A 561 12.58 -7.65 25.94
C GLU A 561 13.07 -8.50 27.14
N TRP A 562 13.36 -9.78 26.96
CA TRP A 562 13.94 -10.61 28.01
C TRP A 562 15.38 -10.21 28.33
N VAL A 563 16.21 -10.00 27.30
CA VAL A 563 17.62 -9.58 27.46
C VAL A 563 17.71 -8.24 28.19
N ILE A 564 16.83 -7.29 27.89
CA ILE A 564 16.74 -5.99 28.58
C ILE A 564 16.43 -6.15 30.09
N ARG A 565 15.74 -7.24 30.49
CA ARG A 565 15.31 -7.45 31.89
C ARG A 565 16.31 -8.24 32.73
N ILE A 566 17.16 -9.03 32.11
CA ILE A 566 18.15 -9.84 32.83
C ILE A 566 19.51 -9.14 32.95
N ASN A 567 19.76 -8.11 32.15
CA ASN A 567 20.85 -7.16 32.28
C ASN A 567 20.41 -5.95 33.10
#